data_AF-A0A954QDP2-F1
#
_entry.id   AF-A0A954QDP2-F1
#
_cell.length_a   1.000
_cell.length_b   1.000
_cell.length_c   1.000
_cell.angle_alpha   90.00
_cell.angle_beta   90.00
_cell.angle_gamma   90.00
#
_symmetry.space_group_name_H-M   'P 1'
#
loop_
_entity.id
_entity.type
_entity.pdbx_description
1 polymer ?
#
loop_
_entity_poly.entity_id
_entity_poly.type
_entity_poly.pdbx_seq_one_letter_code
_entity_poly.pdbx_strand_id
1 'polypeptide(L)'
;MYCRRRAWALLCVCLCALGSNHLQPLSAATIIHFDQDTYFVNGPGDVINAQVLIDANDAVAGDTPVRGGLFSFGVSADYPVAKASLNNVSQIHVAPELEHFGFDGSAFRDIQPGLASVKGNVDSNTVPTVPYEGTWLATFDLTNLATGPDSYPLGLDFFRTVGVNEQIFVDGNGLSLDDSIVFIPSRVVIVPEPNTLAAWPIVLGIAAVVRRRVSRQCGSALRRMNWHAPRQLKE
;
A
#
# COMPACT_ATOMS: atom_id res chain seq x y z
N MET A 1 -80.05 59.46 3.53
CA MET A 1 -78.80 60.00 2.93
C MET A 1 -77.61 59.33 3.61
N TYR A 2 -76.74 58.72 2.81
CA TYR A 2 -75.42 58.13 3.10
C TYR A 2 -75.25 56.98 4.10
N CYS A 3 -75.46 55.78 3.57
CA CYS A 3 -74.87 54.50 3.97
C CYS A 3 -73.35 54.49 3.72
N ARG A 4 -72.52 54.12 4.70
CA ARG A 4 -71.09 53.80 4.50
C ARG A 4 -70.76 52.42 5.07
N ARG A 5 -70.71 51.44 4.17
CA ARG A 5 -70.14 50.10 4.39
C ARG A 5 -68.61 50.24 4.40
N ARG A 6 -67.95 49.73 5.43
CA ARG A 6 -66.50 49.49 5.43
C ARG A 6 -66.27 48.00 5.23
N ALA A 7 -65.86 47.64 4.01
CA ALA A 7 -65.40 46.31 3.66
C ALA A 7 -63.98 46.13 4.23
N TRP A 8 -63.81 45.16 5.12
CA TRP A 8 -62.51 44.67 5.55
C TRP A 8 -62.08 43.59 4.56
N ALA A 9 -61.14 43.93 3.69
CA ALA A 9 -60.50 42.96 2.81
C ALA A 9 -59.40 42.25 3.60
N LEU A 10 -59.60 40.94 3.81
CA LEU A 10 -58.54 39.99 4.19
C LEU A 10 -57.45 40.02 3.11
N LEU A 11 -56.23 40.43 3.48
CA LEU A 11 -55.03 40.14 2.72
C LEU A 11 -54.27 39.05 3.47
N CYS A 12 -54.56 37.79 3.14
CA CYS A 12 -53.79 36.65 3.62
C CYS A 12 -52.53 36.56 2.75
N VAL A 13 -51.43 37.11 3.23
CA VAL A 13 -50.11 36.93 2.61
C VAL A 13 -49.66 35.51 2.94
N CYS A 14 -49.91 34.58 2.02
CA CYS A 14 -49.27 33.27 2.02
C CYS A 14 -47.79 33.50 1.66
N LEU A 15 -46.98 33.74 2.69
CA LEU A 15 -45.54 33.69 2.60
C LEU A 15 -45.17 32.22 2.40
N CYS A 16 -45.10 31.77 1.14
CA CYS A 16 -44.44 30.53 0.81
C CYS A 16 -42.97 30.71 1.22
N ALA A 17 -42.63 30.23 2.42
CA ALA A 17 -41.27 29.90 2.77
C ALA A 17 -40.81 28.85 1.76
N LEU A 18 -40.28 29.31 0.64
CA LEU A 18 -39.35 28.54 -0.17
C LEU A 18 -38.18 28.27 0.76
N GLY A 19 -38.30 27.17 1.52
CA GLY A 19 -37.17 26.56 2.19
C GLY A 19 -36.15 26.32 1.10
N SER A 20 -35.11 27.14 1.07
CA SER A 20 -33.86 26.79 0.44
C SER A 20 -33.45 25.50 1.12
N ASN A 21 -33.82 24.38 0.50
CA ASN A 21 -33.15 23.11 0.73
C ASN A 21 -31.72 23.40 0.30
N HIS A 22 -30.93 23.90 1.26
CA HIS A 22 -29.49 23.95 1.16
C HIS A 22 -29.13 22.48 1.10
N LEU A 23 -29.10 21.94 -0.13
CA LEU A 23 -28.42 20.70 -0.43
C LEU A 23 -27.01 20.98 0.06
N GLN A 24 -26.72 20.53 1.28
CA GLN A 24 -25.34 20.47 1.72
C GLN A 24 -24.69 19.57 0.68
N PRO A 25 -23.68 20.06 -0.07
CA PRO A 25 -22.92 19.18 -0.92
C PRO A 25 -22.52 18.00 -0.05
N LEU A 26 -22.73 16.77 -0.54
CA LEU A 26 -22.14 15.59 0.08
C LEU A 26 -20.68 15.96 0.34
N SER A 27 -20.29 15.99 1.62
CA SER A 27 -18.90 16.26 1.97
C SER A 27 -18.08 15.22 1.20
N ALA A 28 -17.14 15.68 0.37
CA ALA A 28 -16.17 14.80 -0.26
C ALA A 28 -15.52 13.97 0.86
N ALA A 29 -15.39 12.66 0.65
CA ALA A 29 -14.75 11.81 1.63
C ALA A 29 -13.26 12.14 1.66
N THR A 30 -12.66 12.14 2.86
CA THR A 30 -11.20 12.15 2.98
C THR A 30 -10.73 10.71 2.94
N ILE A 31 -9.93 10.36 1.95
CA ILE A 31 -9.40 9.01 1.80
C ILE A 31 -8.00 8.96 2.38
N ILE A 32 -7.72 7.95 3.20
CA ILE A 32 -6.37 7.61 3.65
C ILE A 32 -6.03 6.23 3.08
N HIS A 33 -4.93 6.14 2.34
CA HIS A 33 -4.58 4.92 1.63
C HIS A 33 -3.07 4.75 1.54
N PHE A 34 -2.66 3.56 1.13
CA PHE A 34 -1.28 3.30 0.74
C PHE A 34 -1.01 3.80 -0.69
N ASP A 35 0.25 4.11 -1.01
CA ASP A 35 0.65 4.59 -2.36
C ASP A 35 0.46 3.54 -3.47
N GLN A 36 0.34 2.26 -3.11
CA GLN A 36 0.03 1.17 -4.04
C GLN A 36 -1.17 0.37 -3.54
N ASP A 37 -2.09 0.02 -4.46
CA ASP A 37 -3.13 -0.99 -4.19
C ASP A 37 -2.54 -2.40 -4.02
N THR A 38 -1.36 -2.65 -4.60
CA THR A 38 -0.67 -3.93 -4.53
C THR A 38 0.84 -3.75 -4.58
N TYR A 39 1.52 -4.24 -3.55
CA TYR A 39 2.98 -4.36 -3.52
C TYR A 39 3.40 -5.73 -4.03
N PHE A 40 4.43 -5.78 -4.87
CA PHE A 40 5.01 -7.02 -5.36
C PHE A 40 6.40 -7.24 -4.74
N VAL A 41 6.62 -8.42 -4.17
CA VAL A 41 7.90 -8.86 -3.61
C VAL A 41 8.25 -10.25 -4.14
N ASN A 42 9.53 -10.60 -4.14
CA ASN A 42 10.04 -11.87 -4.66
C ASN A 42 10.13 -12.95 -3.57
N GLY A 43 10.39 -12.57 -2.32
CA GLY A 43 10.50 -13.53 -1.23
C GLY A 43 10.84 -12.92 0.13
N PRO A 44 11.14 -13.75 1.13
CA PRO A 44 11.49 -13.28 2.47
C PRO A 44 12.74 -12.40 2.46
N GLY A 45 12.73 -11.34 3.25
CA GLY A 45 13.80 -10.35 3.35
C GLY A 45 13.61 -9.11 2.46
N ASP A 46 12.73 -9.18 1.47
CA ASP A 46 12.39 -8.01 0.65
C ASP A 46 11.72 -6.92 1.50
N VAL A 47 12.04 -5.67 1.18
CA VAL A 47 11.49 -4.48 1.86
C VAL A 47 10.30 -3.95 1.08
N ILE A 48 9.21 -3.68 1.79
CA ILE A 48 8.02 -3.01 1.31
C ILE A 48 8.03 -1.60 1.89
N ASN A 49 8.20 -0.59 1.04
CA ASN A 49 8.13 0.81 1.45
C ASN A 49 6.68 1.28 1.26
N ALA A 50 5.85 1.10 2.28
CA ALA A 50 4.43 1.42 2.20
C ALA A 50 4.20 2.88 2.64
N GLN A 51 4.01 3.78 1.67
CA GLN A 51 3.73 5.19 1.97
C GLN A 51 2.24 5.39 2.21
N VAL A 52 1.89 6.15 3.25
CA VAL A 52 0.52 6.53 3.57
C VAL A 52 0.25 7.91 3.01
N LEU A 53 -0.80 8.02 2.20
CA LEU A 53 -1.23 9.23 1.51
C LEU A 53 -2.62 9.65 1.98
N ILE A 54 -2.90 10.94 1.91
CA ILE A 54 -4.21 11.55 2.08
C ILE A 54 -4.71 12.11 0.75
N ASP A 55 -5.95 11.77 0.41
CA ASP A 55 -6.74 12.44 -0.61
C ASP A 55 -7.94 13.13 0.06
N ALA A 56 -7.86 14.44 0.20
CA ALA A 56 -8.87 15.23 0.90
C ALA A 56 -10.09 15.57 0.02
N ASN A 57 -10.10 15.18 -1.24
CA ASN A 57 -11.17 15.47 -2.18
C ASN A 57 -11.28 14.40 -3.27
N ASP A 58 -12.00 13.33 -2.93
CA ASP A 58 -12.29 12.18 -3.81
C ASP A 58 -13.02 12.52 -5.13
N ALA A 59 -13.53 13.75 -5.27
CA ALA A 59 -14.12 14.24 -6.52
C ALA A 59 -13.07 14.68 -7.56
N VAL A 60 -11.80 14.82 -7.17
CA VAL A 60 -10.69 15.20 -8.06
C VAL A 60 -9.79 13.99 -8.27
N ALA A 61 -9.34 13.77 -9.50
CA ALA A 61 -8.46 12.63 -9.78
C ALA A 61 -7.07 12.83 -9.17
N GLY A 62 -6.64 11.84 -8.39
CA GLY A 62 -5.33 11.81 -7.72
C GLY A 62 -5.35 12.47 -6.35
N ASP A 63 -4.30 12.21 -5.57
CA ASP A 63 -4.26 12.63 -4.16
C ASP A 63 -4.24 14.14 -4.03
N THR A 64 -5.21 14.68 -3.29
CA THR A 64 -5.30 16.11 -3.02
C THR A 64 -5.01 16.45 -1.56
N PRO A 65 -4.24 17.51 -1.27
CA PRO A 65 -4.00 17.91 0.11
C PRO A 65 -5.25 18.51 0.75
N VAL A 66 -5.28 18.52 2.08
CA VAL A 66 -6.36 19.17 2.85
C VAL A 66 -6.40 20.65 2.53
N ARG A 67 -7.60 21.17 2.22
CA ARG A 67 -7.79 22.60 1.97
C ARG A 67 -7.50 23.41 3.24
N GLY A 68 -6.51 24.31 3.18
CA GLY A 68 -6.04 25.05 4.35
C GLY A 68 -4.98 24.28 5.16
N GLY A 69 -4.54 23.13 4.65
CA GLY A 69 -3.53 22.26 5.21
C GLY A 69 -4.02 21.38 6.36
N LEU A 70 -3.16 20.44 6.74
CA LEU A 70 -3.35 19.51 7.85
C LEU A 70 -2.56 20.01 9.06
N PHE A 71 -3.17 19.98 10.24
CA PHE A 71 -2.52 20.33 11.49
C PHE A 71 -1.95 19.08 12.20
N SER A 72 -2.71 17.99 12.25
CA SER A 72 -2.29 16.74 12.88
C SER A 72 -2.81 15.51 12.16
N PHE A 73 -2.15 14.37 12.38
CA PHE A 73 -2.57 13.06 11.89
C PHE A 73 -2.16 11.94 12.85
N GLY A 74 -2.75 10.77 12.65
CA GLY A 74 -2.36 9.56 13.36
C GLY A 74 -2.90 8.31 12.68
N VAL A 75 -1.99 7.43 12.30
CA VAL A 75 -2.32 6.22 11.54
C VAL A 75 -1.63 5.01 12.15
N SER A 76 -2.32 3.88 12.09
CA SER A 76 -1.82 2.55 12.39
C SER A 76 -1.87 1.70 11.13
N ALA A 77 -0.75 1.08 10.77
CA ALA A 77 -0.67 0.07 9.72
C ALA A 77 -0.68 -1.33 10.34
N ASP A 78 -1.68 -2.15 9.99
CA ASP A 78 -1.78 -3.54 10.44
C ASP A 78 -1.32 -4.53 9.36
N TYR A 79 -0.68 -5.61 9.80
CA TYR A 79 -0.16 -6.67 8.94
C TYR A 79 -0.08 -8.00 9.69
N PRO A 80 -0.20 -9.16 9.00
CA PRO A 80 -0.06 -10.45 9.67
C PRO A 80 1.38 -10.69 10.16
N VAL A 81 1.55 -10.87 11.47
CA VAL A 81 2.87 -11.12 12.12
C VAL A 81 3.67 -12.29 11.55
N ALA A 82 2.99 -13.28 10.96
CA ALA A 82 3.62 -14.43 10.35
C ALA A 82 4.19 -14.14 8.94
N LYS A 83 3.80 -13.00 8.34
CA LYS A 83 4.06 -12.67 6.94
C LYS A 83 4.85 -11.38 6.74
N ALA A 84 4.83 -10.46 7.70
CA ALA A 84 5.63 -9.25 7.68
C ALA A 84 6.11 -8.86 9.08
N SER A 85 7.19 -8.10 9.15
CA SER A 85 7.70 -7.50 10.38
C SER A 85 8.21 -6.09 10.16
N LEU A 86 8.00 -5.23 11.15
CA LEU A 86 8.66 -3.95 11.33
C LEU A 86 9.15 -3.95 12.77
N ASN A 87 10.47 -3.93 12.97
CA ASN A 87 11.08 -4.24 14.26
C ASN A 87 11.75 -3.02 14.92
N ASN A 88 11.82 -1.89 14.21
CA ASN A 88 12.47 -0.68 14.70
C ASN A 88 11.67 0.58 14.30
N VAL A 89 11.47 1.49 15.26
CA VAL A 89 10.78 2.77 15.04
C VAL A 89 11.46 3.64 13.98
N SER A 90 12.77 3.44 13.72
CA SER A 90 13.47 4.13 12.63
C SER A 90 13.03 3.70 11.23
N GLN A 91 12.21 2.64 11.11
CA GLN A 91 11.57 2.19 9.87
C GLN A 91 10.22 2.89 9.64
N ILE A 92 9.86 3.86 10.50
CA ILE A 92 8.67 4.67 10.38
C ILE A 92 9.11 6.11 10.12
N HIS A 93 8.93 6.55 8.88
CA HIS A 93 9.26 7.92 8.44
C HIS A 93 8.00 8.76 8.41
N VAL A 94 8.09 10.03 8.76
CA VAL A 94 6.96 10.97 8.73
C VAL A 94 7.35 12.14 7.84
N ALA A 95 6.37 12.81 7.24
CA ALA A 95 6.63 14.08 6.58
C ALA A 95 7.34 15.04 7.54
N PRO A 96 8.45 15.69 7.15
CA PRO A 96 9.23 16.53 8.05
C PRO A 96 8.40 17.62 8.73
N GLU A 97 7.43 18.18 8.03
CA GLU A 97 6.52 19.20 8.55
C GLU A 97 5.53 18.67 9.59
N LEU A 98 5.31 17.35 9.63
CA LEU A 98 4.46 16.64 10.59
C LEU A 98 5.28 15.87 11.65
N GLU A 99 6.60 16.07 11.71
CA GLU A 99 7.54 15.35 12.59
C GLU A 99 7.48 15.83 14.06
N HIS A 100 6.38 16.45 14.51
CA HIS A 100 6.22 16.92 15.88
C HIS A 100 5.12 16.15 16.63
N PHE A 101 5.19 16.13 17.96
CA PHE A 101 4.12 15.63 18.82
C PHE A 101 3.91 16.57 20.01
N GLY A 102 2.72 17.17 20.07
CA GLY A 102 2.39 18.21 21.05
C GLY A 102 3.17 19.49 20.80
N PHE A 103 3.88 19.96 21.84
CA PHE A 103 4.59 21.24 21.82
C PHE A 103 6.09 21.14 21.50
N ASP A 104 6.78 20.01 21.72
CA ASP A 104 8.26 19.95 21.53
C ASP A 104 8.78 18.52 21.30
N GLY A 105 7.89 17.53 21.17
CA GLY A 105 8.29 16.15 20.88
C GLY A 105 8.52 15.93 19.40
N SER A 106 9.37 14.97 19.04
CA SER A 106 9.31 14.34 17.71
C SER A 106 8.00 13.55 17.55
N ALA A 107 7.60 13.24 16.32
CA ALA A 107 6.41 12.43 16.05
C ALA A 107 6.42 11.13 16.87
N PHE A 108 5.27 10.82 17.48
CA PHE A 108 5.12 9.67 18.36
C PHE A 108 4.96 8.40 17.53
N ARG A 109 5.82 7.41 17.76
CA ARG A 109 5.85 6.14 17.03
C ARG A 109 5.69 4.98 18.01
N ASP A 110 4.88 3.99 17.63
CA ASP A 110 4.67 2.77 18.41
C ASP A 110 4.74 1.53 17.51
N ILE A 111 5.28 0.44 18.05
CA ILE A 111 5.38 -0.84 17.34
C ILE A 111 4.91 -1.95 18.26
N GLN A 112 3.99 -2.74 17.75
CA GLN A 112 3.47 -3.95 18.38
C GLN A 112 3.50 -5.10 17.36
N PRO A 113 3.43 -6.37 17.79
CA PRO A 113 3.33 -7.47 16.85
C PRO A 113 2.13 -7.31 15.90
N GLY A 114 2.41 -7.03 14.62
CA GLY A 114 1.42 -6.94 13.56
C GLY A 114 0.80 -5.55 13.42
N LEU A 115 1.36 -4.55 14.10
CA LEU A 115 0.86 -3.18 14.10
C LEU A 115 2.02 -2.20 14.24
N ALA A 116 2.12 -1.23 13.33
CA ALA A 116 3.04 -0.11 13.44
C ALA A 116 2.24 1.18 13.36
N SER A 117 2.48 2.12 14.28
CA SER A 117 1.64 3.31 14.41
C SER A 117 2.47 4.58 14.55
N VAL A 118 1.93 5.68 14.06
CA VAL A 118 2.57 6.98 14.13
C VAL A 118 1.56 8.11 14.30
N LYS A 119 1.92 9.13 15.08
CA LYS A 119 1.20 10.40 15.21
C LYS A 119 2.16 11.56 15.00
N GLY A 120 1.68 12.56 14.30
CA GLY A 120 2.41 13.78 14.08
C GLY A 120 1.51 15.00 14.06
N ASN A 121 2.08 16.16 14.34
CA ASN A 121 1.49 17.47 14.11
C ASN A 121 2.52 18.43 13.54
N VAL A 122 2.04 19.56 13.03
CA VAL A 122 2.91 20.68 12.65
C VAL A 122 3.55 21.33 13.87
N ASP A 123 4.70 21.98 13.68
CA ASP A 123 5.37 22.72 14.76
C ASP A 123 4.48 23.86 15.30
N SER A 124 3.97 23.67 16.51
CA SER A 124 3.13 24.65 17.20
C SER A 124 3.93 25.79 17.85
N ASN A 125 5.26 25.73 17.87
CA ASN A 125 6.11 26.82 18.36
C ASN A 125 6.36 27.89 17.30
N THR A 126 6.19 27.56 16.02
CA THR A 126 6.34 28.51 14.92
C THR A 126 5.10 29.42 14.87
N VAL A 127 5.31 30.74 14.81
CA VAL A 127 4.24 31.76 14.77
C VAL A 127 4.41 32.66 13.53
N PRO A 128 3.44 32.69 12.59
CA PRO A 128 2.21 31.88 12.60
C PRO A 128 2.51 30.40 12.37
N THR A 129 1.70 29.53 12.98
CA THR A 129 1.76 28.09 12.70
C THR A 129 1.43 27.87 11.23
N VAL A 130 2.24 27.05 10.54
CA VAL A 130 2.08 26.76 9.11
C VAL A 130 1.48 25.35 8.98
N PRO A 131 0.23 25.22 8.52
CA PRO A 131 -0.37 23.91 8.25
C PRO A 131 0.39 23.14 7.16
N TYR A 132 0.33 21.81 7.20
CA TYR A 132 0.95 20.94 6.21
C TYR A 132 0.11 20.89 4.92
N GLU A 133 0.69 21.28 3.78
CA GLU A 133 -0.02 21.35 2.48
C GLU A 133 0.28 20.18 1.53
N GLY A 134 0.94 19.12 2.02
CA GLY A 134 1.24 17.94 1.21
C GLY A 134 0.22 16.81 1.39
N THR A 135 0.45 15.70 0.68
CA THR A 135 -0.39 14.50 0.70
C THR A 135 0.27 13.29 1.35
N TRP A 136 1.59 13.30 1.51
CA TRP A 136 2.32 12.20 2.13
C TRP A 136 2.36 12.36 3.65
N LEU A 137 1.88 11.36 4.38
CA LEU A 137 1.82 11.41 5.85
C LEU A 137 2.99 10.69 6.49
N ALA A 138 3.19 9.43 6.11
CA ALA A 138 4.20 8.55 6.69
C ALA A 138 4.63 7.45 5.72
N THR A 139 5.73 6.77 6.03
CA THR A 139 6.19 5.56 5.33
C THR A 139 6.53 4.49 6.34
N PHE A 140 6.04 3.27 6.11
CA PHE A 140 6.37 2.07 6.89
C PHE A 140 7.26 1.15 6.06
N ASP A 141 8.50 0.92 6.50
CA ASP A 141 9.43 0.01 5.83
C ASP A 141 9.28 -1.40 6.42
N LEU A 142 8.37 -2.20 5.85
CA LEU A 142 8.11 -3.56 6.31
C LEU A 142 9.09 -4.54 5.66
N THR A 143 9.54 -5.54 6.42
CA THR A 143 10.24 -6.70 5.89
C THR A 143 9.26 -7.83 5.62
N ASN A 144 9.21 -8.32 4.38
CA ASN A 144 8.44 -9.51 4.02
C ASN A 144 9.06 -10.77 4.65
N LEU A 145 8.23 -11.61 5.25
CA LEU A 145 8.60 -12.92 5.82
C LEU A 145 7.96 -14.08 5.04
N ALA A 146 6.97 -13.80 4.19
CA ALA A 146 6.25 -14.82 3.45
C ALA A 146 7.07 -15.37 2.28
N THR A 147 6.91 -16.68 2.03
CA THR A 147 7.48 -17.38 0.88
C THR A 147 6.44 -17.56 -0.22
N GLY A 148 6.84 -17.40 -1.48
CA GLY A 148 5.93 -17.48 -2.62
C GLY A 148 5.58 -18.91 -3.04
N PRO A 149 4.45 -19.11 -3.74
CA PRO A 149 3.42 -18.11 -4.05
C PRO A 149 2.48 -17.87 -2.85
N ASP A 150 2.30 -16.61 -2.44
CA ASP A 150 1.42 -16.20 -1.34
C ASP A 150 0.96 -14.73 -1.50
N SER A 151 0.01 -14.28 -0.68
CA SER A 151 -0.38 -12.87 -0.55
C SER A 151 -0.91 -12.54 0.84
N TYR A 152 -0.90 -11.27 1.23
CA TYR A 152 -1.48 -10.82 2.49
C TYR A 152 -1.95 -9.36 2.48
N PRO A 153 -2.95 -9.01 3.30
CA PRO A 153 -3.45 -7.64 3.37
C PRO A 153 -2.49 -6.73 4.16
N LEU A 154 -2.52 -5.44 3.83
CA LEU A 154 -2.07 -4.34 4.66
C LEU A 154 -3.29 -3.46 4.94
N GLY A 155 -3.60 -3.21 6.21
CA GLY A 155 -4.70 -2.34 6.60
C GLY A 155 -4.21 -1.03 7.22
N LEU A 156 -5.13 -0.08 7.30
CA LEU A 156 -4.95 1.20 7.95
C LEU A 156 -6.11 1.45 8.91
N ASP A 157 -5.80 2.02 10.06
CA ASP A 157 -6.79 2.48 11.03
C ASP A 157 -6.28 3.75 11.72
N PHE A 158 -7.14 4.40 12.48
CA PHE A 158 -6.77 5.46 13.38
C PHE A 158 -5.86 4.96 14.49
N PHE A 159 -4.78 5.68 14.73
CA PHE A 159 -4.01 5.49 15.94
C PHE A 159 -4.59 6.38 17.05
N ARG A 160 -5.24 5.84 18.08
CA ARG A 160 -5.75 6.60 19.25
C ARG A 160 -5.00 6.20 20.53
N THR A 161 -4.57 7.19 21.31
CA THR A 161 -3.77 7.01 22.53
C THR A 161 -4.48 7.53 23.79
N VAL A 162 -5.39 8.51 23.68
CA VAL A 162 -6.09 9.08 24.84
C VAL A 162 -7.57 8.70 24.92
N GLY A 163 -8.08 7.93 23.96
CA GLY A 163 -9.43 7.37 23.96
C GLY A 163 -10.19 7.62 22.66
N VAL A 164 -11.44 7.17 22.61
CA VAL A 164 -12.28 7.19 21.39
C VAL A 164 -12.65 8.59 20.90
N ASN A 165 -12.60 9.59 21.77
CA ASN A 165 -12.93 10.99 21.44
C ASN A 165 -11.69 11.80 21.02
N GLU A 166 -10.53 11.15 20.90
CA GLU A 166 -9.35 11.82 20.37
C GLU A 166 -9.57 12.16 18.90
N GLN A 167 -9.44 13.45 18.57
CA GLN A 167 -9.42 13.94 17.20
C GLN A 167 -8.01 13.75 16.65
N ILE A 168 -7.90 12.92 15.62
CA ILE A 168 -6.60 12.50 15.11
C ILE A 168 -6.18 13.32 13.90
N PHE A 169 -7.10 13.46 12.94
CA PHE A 169 -6.94 14.28 11.77
C PHE A 169 -7.64 15.62 12.00
N VAL A 170 -6.84 16.67 12.11
CA VAL A 170 -7.32 18.04 12.32
C VAL A 170 -6.75 18.91 11.21
N ASP A 171 -7.59 19.72 10.57
CA ASP A 171 -7.16 20.65 9.53
C ASP A 171 -6.47 21.91 10.11
N GLY A 172 -5.91 22.75 9.24
CA GLY A 172 -5.27 24.00 9.63
C GLY A 172 -6.20 25.03 10.27
N ASN A 173 -7.53 24.83 10.22
CA ASN A 173 -8.54 25.66 10.88
C ASN A 173 -9.00 25.09 12.23
N GLY A 174 -8.48 23.93 12.65
CA GLY A 174 -8.87 23.26 13.89
C GLY A 174 -10.15 22.41 13.77
N LEU A 175 -10.61 22.11 12.56
CA LEU A 175 -11.74 21.22 12.31
C LEU A 175 -11.26 19.77 12.23
N SER A 176 -11.99 18.86 12.86
CA SER A 176 -11.70 17.43 12.76
C SER A 176 -12.20 16.85 11.44
N LEU A 177 -11.38 16.00 10.84
CA LEU A 177 -11.68 15.25 9.61
C LEU A 177 -12.04 13.78 9.89
N ASP A 178 -11.93 13.32 11.14
CA ASP A 178 -12.07 11.90 11.54
C ASP A 178 -13.39 11.29 11.06
N ASP A 179 -14.50 12.00 11.17
CA ASP A 179 -15.83 11.48 10.80
C ASP A 179 -16.02 11.32 9.27
N SER A 180 -15.19 11.97 8.46
CA SER A 180 -15.20 11.88 7.00
C SER A 180 -14.12 10.95 6.42
N ILE A 181 -13.27 10.38 7.28
CA ILE A 181 -12.16 9.56 6.82
C ILE A 181 -12.61 8.15 6.44
N VAL A 182 -12.12 7.71 5.28
CA VAL A 182 -12.25 6.34 4.79
C VAL A 182 -10.86 5.76 4.56
N PHE A 183 -10.56 4.64 5.21
CA PHE A 183 -9.31 3.92 5.00
C PHE A 183 -9.45 2.91 3.85
N ILE A 184 -8.52 2.93 2.90
CA ILE A 184 -8.45 1.95 1.80
C ILE A 184 -7.28 1.01 2.06
N PRO A 185 -7.52 -0.31 2.16
CA PRO A 185 -6.47 -1.28 2.40
C PRO A 185 -5.65 -1.55 1.13
N SER A 186 -4.45 -2.09 1.33
CA SER A 186 -3.59 -2.61 0.26
C SER A 186 -3.34 -4.11 0.45
N ARG A 187 -2.57 -4.71 -0.44
CA ARG A 187 -2.09 -6.09 -0.32
C ARG A 187 -0.67 -6.24 -0.82
N VAL A 188 0.03 -7.22 -0.27
CA VAL A 188 1.33 -7.69 -0.75
C VAL A 188 1.13 -9.00 -1.50
N VAL A 189 1.73 -9.12 -2.67
CA VAL A 189 1.74 -10.32 -3.52
C VAL A 189 3.17 -10.81 -3.66
N ILE A 190 3.41 -12.06 -3.27
CA ILE A 190 4.72 -12.70 -3.38
C ILE A 190 4.77 -13.45 -4.71
N VAL A 191 5.51 -12.90 -5.67
CA VAL A 191 5.72 -13.50 -6.98
C VAL A 191 6.96 -14.38 -6.89
N PRO A 192 6.87 -15.71 -7.08
CA PRO A 192 8.05 -16.56 -7.14
C PRO A 192 8.97 -16.03 -8.24
N GLU A 193 10.27 -15.94 -7.96
CA GLU A 193 11.23 -15.69 -9.02
C GLU A 193 10.98 -16.69 -10.17
N PRO A 194 10.93 -16.25 -11.43
CA PRO A 194 10.79 -17.16 -12.57
C PRO A 194 12.05 -18.02 -12.61
N ASN A 195 11.95 -19.20 -11.99
CA ASN A 195 13.07 -20.05 -11.64
C ASN A 195 14.09 -20.25 -12.79
N THR A 196 15.38 -20.13 -12.47
CA THR A 196 16.34 -21.25 -12.23
C THR A 196 15.96 -22.71 -12.56
N LEU A 197 14.71 -23.04 -12.92
CA LEU A 197 14.29 -24.29 -13.55
C LEU A 197 14.72 -24.39 -15.02
N ALA A 198 15.13 -23.28 -15.64
CA ALA A 198 15.71 -23.28 -16.99
C ALA A 198 17.12 -23.89 -17.08
N ALA A 199 17.82 -24.12 -15.96
CA ALA A 199 19.18 -24.70 -15.97
C ALA A 199 19.22 -26.23 -15.96
N TRP A 200 18.12 -26.91 -15.61
CA TRP A 200 18.09 -28.37 -15.51
C TRP A 200 18.05 -29.15 -16.84
N PRO A 201 17.47 -28.67 -17.96
CA PRO A 201 17.52 -29.44 -19.21
C PRO A 201 18.87 -29.37 -19.94
N ILE A 202 19.76 -28.42 -19.64
CA ILE A 202 21.05 -28.30 -20.34
C ILE A 202 22.09 -29.29 -19.79
N VAL A 203 22.09 -29.56 -18.48
CA VAL A 203 23.05 -30.50 -17.87
C VAL A 203 22.77 -31.96 -18.27
N LEU A 204 21.51 -32.34 -18.46
CA LEU A 204 21.15 -33.68 -18.97
C LEU A 204 21.38 -33.84 -20.48
N GLY A 205 21.30 -32.76 -21.26
CA GLY A 205 21.59 -32.78 -22.69
C GLY A 205 23.07 -33.05 -23.00
N ILE A 206 23.99 -32.53 -22.19
CA ILE A 206 25.44 -32.72 -22.42
C ILE A 206 25.89 -34.14 -22.05
N ALA A 207 25.35 -34.74 -20.99
CA ALA A 207 25.67 -36.13 -20.62
C ALA A 207 25.23 -37.15 -21.70
N ALA A 208 24.13 -36.89 -22.40
CA ALA A 208 23.65 -37.76 -23.48
C ALA A 208 24.51 -37.66 -24.76
N VAL A 209 25.07 -36.49 -25.08
CA VAL A 209 25.91 -36.30 -26.27
C VAL A 209 27.32 -36.89 -26.08
N VAL A 210 27.88 -36.83 -24.87
CA VAL A 210 29.21 -37.42 -24.58
C VAL A 210 29.16 -38.95 -24.62
N ARG A 211 28.06 -39.58 -24.16
CA ARG A 211 27.92 -41.06 -24.22
C ARG A 211 27.80 -41.59 -25.66
N ARG A 212 27.37 -40.77 -26.62
CA ARG A 212 27.17 -41.18 -28.03
C ARG A 212 28.44 -41.09 -28.89
N ARG A 213 29.50 -40.39 -28.45
CA ARG A 213 30.78 -40.33 -29.18
C ARG A 213 31.75 -41.46 -28.82
N VAL A 214 31.67 -42.02 -27.61
CA VAL A 214 32.57 -43.12 -27.21
C VAL A 214 32.19 -44.46 -27.85
N SER A 215 30.91 -44.67 -28.21
CA SER A 215 30.46 -45.94 -28.81
C SER A 215 30.79 -46.10 -30.30
N ARG A 216 31.30 -45.05 -30.98
CA ARG A 216 31.63 -45.12 -32.42
C ARG A 216 33.10 -45.37 -32.73
N GLN A 217 34.01 -45.29 -31.75
CA GLN A 217 35.43 -45.56 -31.97
C GLN A 217 35.87 -47.01 -31.69
N CYS A 218 35.01 -47.86 -31.11
CA CYS A 218 35.33 -49.28 -30.87
C CYS A 218 34.77 -50.25 -31.93
N GLY A 219 34.11 -49.74 -32.99
CA GLY A 219 33.40 -50.58 -33.96
C GLY A 219 34.15 -50.90 -35.27
N SER A 220 35.34 -50.35 -35.50
CA SER A 220 36.02 -50.41 -36.80
C SER A 220 37.28 -51.28 -36.84
N ALA A 221 37.45 -52.22 -35.90
CA ALA A 221 38.62 -53.11 -35.84
C ALA A 221 38.37 -54.59 -36.22
N LEU A 222 37.14 -54.99 -36.55
CA LEU A 222 36.78 -56.43 -36.65
C LEU A 222 36.08 -56.82 -37.95
N ARG A 223 36.61 -56.37 -39.10
CA ARG A 223 36.15 -56.89 -40.40
C ARG A 223 37.26 -56.92 -41.43
N ARG A 224 38.24 -57.82 -41.25
CA ARG A 224 39.09 -58.43 -42.29
C ARG A 224 39.94 -59.55 -41.67
N MET A 225 39.33 -60.71 -41.44
CA MET A 225 40.07 -61.98 -41.34
C MET A 225 39.59 -62.85 -42.49
N ASN A 226 40.36 -62.80 -43.58
CA ASN A 226 40.18 -63.59 -44.78
C ASN A 226 40.69 -65.01 -44.46
N TRP A 227 39.77 -65.97 -44.43
CA TRP A 227 40.08 -67.39 -44.23
C TRP A 227 40.76 -67.94 -45.49
N HIS A 228 42.05 -68.26 -45.41
CA HIS A 228 42.71 -69.14 -46.39
C HIS A 228 42.58 -70.58 -45.91
N ALA A 229 41.81 -71.38 -46.66
CA ALA A 229 41.70 -72.82 -46.49
C ALA A 229 42.99 -73.54 -46.98
N PRO A 230 43.50 -74.54 -46.26
CA PRO A 230 44.60 -75.37 -46.73
C PRO A 230 44.13 -76.42 -47.74
N ARG A 231 44.81 -76.47 -48.89
CA ARG A 231 44.73 -77.57 -49.89
C ARG A 231 45.25 -78.85 -49.26
N GLN A 232 44.41 -79.88 -49.29
CA GLN A 232 44.77 -81.28 -49.05
C GLN A 232 45.63 -81.78 -50.23
N LEU A 233 46.84 -82.28 -49.93
CA LEU A 233 47.66 -83.08 -50.83
C LEU A 233 47.21 -84.55 -50.69
N LYS A 234 46.81 -85.15 -51.82
CA LYS A 234 46.71 -86.60 -51.97
C LYS A 234 48.05 -87.11 -52.53
N GLU A 235 48.55 -88.15 -51.85
CA GLU A 235 49.44 -89.25 -52.25
C GLU A 235 50.39 -89.05 -53.44
#